data_AF-A0A351EKG5-F1
#
_entry.id   AF-A0A351EKG5-F1
#
_cell.length_a   1.000
_cell.length_b   1.000
_cell.length_c   1.000
_cell.angle_alpha   90.00
_cell.angle_beta   90.00
_cell.angle_gamma   90.00
#
_symmetry.space_group_name_H-M   'P 1'
#
loop_
_entity.id
_entity.type
_entity.pdbx_description
1 polymer ?
#
loop_
_entity_poly.entity_id
_entity_poly.type
_entity_poly.pdbx_seq_one_letter_code
_entity_poly.pdbx_strand_id
1 'polypeptide(L)' 'ADELLKTTRAVRKRLDFDRKVPDGLLRECVEYATQAPTGSNAQGWHFMLVTEREKIEKIAAIYLKAFDWYRDSPMYAG' A
#
# COMPACT_ATOMS: atom_id res chain seq x y z
N ALA A 1 -16.59 -4.48 13.31
CA ALA A 1 -16.27 -4.44 11.87
C ALA A 1 -16.59 -3.08 11.26
N ASP A 2 -17.83 -2.59 11.36
CA ASP A 2 -18.28 -1.32 10.78
C ASP A 2 -17.43 -0.09 11.09
N GLU A 3 -16.95 0.04 12.33
CA GLU A 3 -16.13 1.17 12.75
C GLU A 3 -14.86 1.29 11.91
N LEU A 4 -14.12 0.20 11.71
CA LEU A 4 -12.88 0.18 10.92
C LEU A 4 -13.15 0.59 9.46
N LEU A 5 -14.26 0.13 8.88
CA LEU A 5 -14.65 0.48 7.50
C LEU A 5 -14.96 1.97 7.34
N LYS A 6 -15.57 2.59 8.35
CA LYS A 6 -15.96 4.02 8.31
C LYS A 6 -14.82 4.96 8.70
N THR A 7 -13.81 4.46 9.42
CA THR A 7 -12.73 5.29 10.00
C THR A 7 -11.39 5.13 9.31
N THR A 8 -11.15 4.06 8.55
CA THR A 8 -9.90 3.89 7.80
C THR A 8 -9.70 5.06 6.83
N ARG A 9 -8.52 5.69 6.88
CA ARG A 9 -8.12 6.82 6.02
C ARG A 9 -6.74 6.53 5.44
N ALA A 10 -6.43 7.11 4.29
CA ALA A 10 -5.07 7.13 3.78
C ALA A 10 -4.18 8.04 4.67
N VAL A 11 -3.20 7.45 5.34
CA VAL A 11 -2.27 8.16 6.25
C VAL A 11 -1.03 8.61 5.46
N ARG A 12 -0.77 9.92 5.41
CA ARG A 12 0.34 10.52 4.65
C ARG A 12 1.24 11.48 5.46
N LYS A 13 0.87 11.77 6.71
CA LYS A 13 1.58 12.70 7.59
C LYS A 13 1.85 12.03 8.94
N ARG A 14 2.85 12.55 9.67
CA ARG A 14 3.22 12.09 11.03
C ARG A 14 3.53 10.59 11.09
N LEU A 15 4.18 10.07 10.06
CA LEU A 15 4.71 8.71 10.05
C LEU A 15 6.04 8.68 10.82
N ASP A 16 6.21 7.64 11.62
CA ASP A 16 7.49 7.28 12.22
C ASP A 16 8.21 6.36 11.23
N PHE A 17 9.26 6.88 10.57
CA PHE A 17 10.03 6.14 9.56
C PHE A 17 11.10 5.23 10.17
N ASP A 18 11.43 5.40 11.45
CA ASP A 18 12.45 4.62 12.14
C ASP A 18 11.84 3.37 12.81
N ARG A 19 10.54 3.42 13.10
CA ARG A 19 9.80 2.26 13.59
C ARG A 19 9.65 1.18 12.51
N LYS A 20 10.40 0.09 12.68
CA LYS A 20 10.25 -1.12 11.85
C LYS A 20 8.89 -1.79 12.07
N VAL A 21 8.28 -2.25 10.99
CA VAL A 21 7.10 -3.12 11.02
C VAL A 21 7.59 -4.58 11.12
N PRO A 22 7.14 -5.37 12.11
CA PRO A 22 7.53 -6.78 12.21
C PRO A 22 7.07 -7.59 11.00
N ASP A 23 7.91 -8.52 10.54
CA ASP A 23 7.59 -9.40 9.39
C ASP A 23 6.29 -10.21 9.62
N GLY A 24 6.09 -10.73 10.83
CA GLY A 24 4.87 -11.46 11.18
C GLY A 24 3.60 -10.64 11.00
N LEU A 25 3.62 -9.34 11.32
CA LEU A 25 2.48 -8.44 11.15
C LEU A 25 2.19 -8.18 9.66
N LEU A 26 3.24 -8.05 8.84
CA LEU A 26 3.08 -7.92 7.38
C LEU A 26 2.44 -9.18 6.78
N ARG A 27 2.85 -10.37 7.24
CA ARG A 27 2.28 -11.64 6.78
C ARG A 27 0.83 -11.83 7.19
N GLU A 28 0.50 -11.49 8.44
CA GLU A 28 -0.89 -11.49 8.92
C GLU A 28 -1.78 -10.58 8.06
N CYS A 29 -1.29 -9.38 7.69
CA CYS A 29 -2.01 -8.49 6.79
C CYS A 29 -2.25 -9.12 5.40
N VAL A 30 -1.28 -9.85 4.87
CA VAL A 30 -1.44 -10.59 3.60
C VAL A 30 -2.44 -11.73 3.75
N GLU A 31 -2.42 -12.46 4.86
CA GLU A 31 -3.37 -13.53 5.15
C GLU A 31 -4.82 -13.01 5.22
N TYR A 32 -5.03 -11.83 5.80
CA TYR A 32 -6.35 -11.17 5.76
C TYR A 32 -6.72 -10.72 4.35
N ALA A 33 -5.77 -10.23 3.55
CA ALA A 33 -6.02 -9.80 2.18
C ALA A 33 -6.42 -10.98 1.25
N THR A 34 -5.88 -12.18 1.47
CA THR A 34 -6.21 -13.37 0.65
C THR A 34 -7.62 -13.90 0.88
N GLN A 35 -8.32 -13.44 1.93
CA GLN A 35 -9.75 -13.75 2.14
C GLN A 35 -10.66 -13.04 1.14
N ALA A 36 -10.15 -12.08 0.36
CA ALA A 36 -10.93 -11.42 -0.67
C ALA A 36 -11.37 -12.42 -1.77
N PRO A 37 -12.61 -12.33 -2.29
CA PRO A 37 -13.06 -13.22 -3.35
C PRO A 37 -12.36 -12.91 -4.68
N THR A 38 -12.13 -13.96 -5.49
CA THR A 38 -11.70 -13.83 -6.89
C THR A 38 -12.63 -14.58 -7.82
N GLY A 39 -12.75 -14.07 -9.06
CA GLY A 39 -13.44 -14.80 -10.12
C GLY A 39 -12.87 -16.21 -10.26
N SER A 40 -13.75 -17.21 -10.21
CA SER A 40 -13.40 -18.64 -10.26
C SER A 40 -12.37 -19.09 -9.20
N ASN A 41 -12.24 -18.36 -8.08
CA ASN A 41 -11.19 -18.60 -7.08
C ASN A 41 -9.76 -18.61 -7.66
N ALA A 42 -9.51 -17.87 -8.74
CA ALA A 42 -8.23 -17.91 -9.45
C ALA A 42 -7.04 -17.36 -8.63
N GLN A 43 -7.30 -16.54 -7.61
CA GLN A 43 -6.28 -16.02 -6.68
C GLN A 43 -5.03 -15.43 -7.39
N GLY A 44 -5.22 -14.76 -8.53
CA GLY A 44 -4.14 -14.28 -9.41
C GLY A 44 -3.34 -13.08 -8.88
N TRP A 45 -3.42 -12.78 -7.59
CA TRP A 45 -2.67 -11.70 -6.96
C TRP A 45 -1.28 -12.15 -6.51
N HIS A 46 -0.34 -11.23 -6.57
CA HIS A 46 1.00 -11.38 -6.02
C HIS A 46 1.27 -10.24 -5.04
N PHE A 47 1.69 -10.59 -3.82
CA PHE A 47 2.10 -9.62 -2.81
C PHE A 47 3.62 -9.60 -2.74
N MET A 48 4.22 -8.43 -2.93
CA MET A 48 5.65 -8.20 -2.76
C MET A 48 5.88 -7.36 -1.52
N LEU A 49 6.43 -7.96 -0.47
CA LEU A 49 6.84 -7.24 0.74
C LEU A 49 8.25 -6.70 0.55
N VAL A 50 8.37 -5.39 0.34
CA VAL A 50 9.66 -4.70 0.18
C VAL A 50 9.98 -3.96 1.48
N THR A 51 11.01 -4.38 2.20
CA THR A 51 11.38 -3.81 3.50
C THR A 51 12.73 -3.11 3.48
N GLU A 52 13.56 -3.37 2.47
CA GLU A 52 14.87 -2.73 2.33
C GLU A 52 14.73 -1.29 1.85
N ARG A 53 15.29 -0.37 2.63
CA ARG A 53 15.13 1.08 2.41
C ARG A 53 15.59 1.52 1.02
N GLU A 54 16.73 1.02 0.54
CA GLU A 54 17.27 1.37 -0.78
C GLU A 54 16.32 0.97 -1.92
N LYS A 55 15.66 -0.19 -1.82
CA LYS A 55 14.67 -0.62 -2.82
C LYS A 55 13.42 0.25 -2.77
N ILE A 56 12.95 0.57 -1.56
CA ILE A 56 11.80 1.45 -1.36
C ILE A 56 12.06 2.82 -1.99
N GLU A 57 13.25 3.39 -1.83
CA GLU A 57 13.61 4.69 -2.41
C GLU A 57 13.60 4.68 -3.94
N LYS A 58 14.10 3.61 -4.56
CA LYS A 58 14.04 3.43 -6.02
C LYS A 58 12.60 3.34 -6.51
N ILE A 59 11.74 2.59 -5.82
CA ILE A 59 10.31 2.47 -6.15
C ILE A 59 9.61 3.83 -5.95
N ALA A 60 9.90 4.52 -4.85
CA ALA A 60 9.33 5.82 -4.54
C ALA A 60 9.67 6.87 -5.61
N ALA A 61 10.89 6.86 -6.15
CA ALA A 61 11.28 7.75 -7.24
C ALA A 61 10.48 7.48 -8.53
N ILE A 62 10.19 6.21 -8.85
CA ILE A 62 9.35 5.85 -9.99
C ILE A 62 7.90 6.29 -9.74
N TYR A 63 7.37 6.01 -8.55
CA TYR A 63 6.02 6.42 -8.15
C TYR A 63 5.86 7.95 -8.22
N LEU A 64 6.84 8.71 -7.74
CA LEU A 64 6.80 10.18 -7.76
C LEU A 64 6.68 10.72 -9.19
N LYS A 65 7.42 10.16 -10.16
CA LYS A 65 7.30 10.55 -11.57
C LYS A 65 5.89 10.33 -12.11
N ALA A 66 5.29 9.18 -11.81
CA ALA A 66 3.91 8.89 -12.23
C ALA A 66 2.90 9.80 -11.52
N PHE A 67 3.13 10.09 -10.24
CA PHE A 67 2.29 11.00 -9.48
C PHE A 67 2.39 12.44 -9.99
N ASP A 68 3.58 12.92 -10.38
CA ASP A 68 3.75 14.24 -10.99
C ASP A 68 2.91 14.36 -12.27
N TRP A 69 2.91 13.33 -13.13
CA TRP A 69 2.05 13.31 -14.31
C TRP A 69 0.55 13.34 -13.97
N TYR A 70 0.13 12.57 -12.96
CA TYR A 70 -1.25 12.59 -12.49
C TYR A 70 -1.63 13.96 -11.92
N ARG A 71 -0.76 14.56 -11.10
CA ARG A 71 -0.94 15.89 -10.49
C ARG A 71 -1.11 16.99 -11.54
N ASP A 72 -0.34 16.92 -12.61
CA ASP A 72 -0.36 17.91 -13.68
C ASP A 72 -1.52 17.66 -14.68
N SER A 73 -2.28 16.56 -14.51
CA SER A 73 -3.42 16.22 -15.36
C SER A 73 -4.71 16.95 -14.96
N PRO A 74 -5.67 17.15 -15.89
CA PRO A 74 -6.99 17.70 -15.58
C PRO A 74 -7.83 16.89 -14.58
N MET A 75 -7.42 15.65 -14.28
CA MET A 75 -8.09 14.75 -13.33
C MET A 75 -7.61 14.92 -11.89
N TYR A 76 -6.62 15.77 -11.65
CA TYR A 76 -6.12 16.02 -10.31
C TYR A 76 -7.14 16.79 -9.47
N ALA A 77 -7.52 16.21 -8.33
CA ALA A 77 -8.57 16.75 -7.47
C ALA A 77 -8.05 17.69 -6.35
N GLY A 78 -6.73 17.86 -6.20
CA GLY A 78 -6.12 18.75 -5.19
C GLY A 78 -5.01 18.13 -4.36
#